data_AF-U7HLG2-F1
#
_entry.id   AF-U7HLG2-F1
#
_cell.length_a   1.000
_cell.length_b   1.000
_cell.length_c   1.000
_cell.angle_alpha   90.00
_cell.angle_beta   90.00
_cell.angle_gamma   90.00
#
_symmetry.space_group_name_H-M   'P 1'
#
loop_
_entity.id
_entity.type
_entity.pdbx_description
1 polymer ?
#
loop_
_entity_poly.entity_id
_entity_poly.type
_entity_poly.pdbx_seq_one_letter_code
_entity_poly.pdbx_strand_id
1 'polypeptide(L)'
;MSQDLKEAALEYHAKPRPGKLSVEITKPTQTSRDLSLAYSPGVAEPVREIAKDPENAYKYTAKGNLVAVISDGTAILGLGNLGPLASKPVMEGKGVLFKRFAGIDVFDIEVNSESPQAFIETVERIADTFGGINLEDIKAPECFEIERALIEKCNVPIFHDDQHGTAIVTAAGMINALELQGKKIEEAKVVCLGAGAAAIACMKLLISCGMRSENIFMLDRKGVIHSGRDDLNQYKAMFANDTDRRTLDDAIDGADVFLGLSGPDLLSAEQLAKMAPNPVVFACSNPDPEISPEVALATRDDLIMATGRSDYPNQVNNVLGFPFIFRGALDVRATAINEEMKVAAVNAIRELAKEPVPQEICEAYGVDSFEFGKEYIIPKPMDVRLLEVVPAAVARAAVDSGVARNPYPAHYPLKSMDDII
;
A
#
# COMPACT_ATOMS: atom_id res chain seq x y z
N MET A 1 -17.74 6.60 -15.72
CA MET A 1 -16.88 7.80 -15.81
C MET A 1 -17.51 8.78 -16.78
N SER A 2 -17.66 10.07 -16.43
CA SER A 2 -18.17 11.08 -17.38
C SER A 2 -17.18 11.29 -18.53
N GLN A 3 -17.67 11.67 -19.72
CA GLN A 3 -16.81 11.94 -20.88
C GLN A 3 -15.79 13.05 -20.59
N ASP A 4 -16.20 14.05 -19.79
CA ASP A 4 -15.38 15.18 -19.37
C ASP A 4 -14.17 14.75 -18.51
N LEU A 5 -14.35 13.83 -17.55
CA LEU A 5 -13.26 13.36 -16.70
C LEU A 5 -12.20 12.56 -17.49
N LYS A 6 -12.64 11.80 -18.50
CA LYS A 6 -11.72 11.08 -19.39
C LYS A 6 -10.85 12.04 -20.18
N GLU A 7 -11.45 13.07 -20.79
CA GLU A 7 -10.72 14.07 -21.57
C GLU A 7 -9.75 14.86 -20.68
N ALA A 8 -10.19 15.28 -19.49
CA ALA A 8 -9.35 15.95 -18.51
C ALA A 8 -8.16 15.09 -18.07
N ALA A 9 -8.36 13.79 -17.80
CA ALA A 9 -7.28 12.89 -17.41
C ALA A 9 -6.23 12.72 -18.52
N LEU A 10 -6.66 12.59 -19.79
CA LEU A 10 -5.73 12.48 -20.92
C LEU A 10 -4.97 13.79 -21.15
N GLU A 11 -5.65 14.93 -21.04
CA GLU A 11 -5.01 16.24 -21.18
C GLU A 11 -3.99 16.49 -20.07
N TYR A 12 -4.31 16.13 -18.83
CA TYR A 12 -3.40 16.22 -17.67
C TYR A 12 -2.09 15.46 -17.90
N HIS A 13 -2.12 14.29 -18.56
CA HIS A 13 -0.92 13.52 -18.85
C HIS A 13 -0.15 14.00 -20.09
N ALA A 14 -0.79 14.75 -20.99
CA ALA A 14 -0.21 15.15 -22.27
C ALA A 14 0.37 16.58 -22.25
N LYS A 15 -0.21 17.48 -21.45
CA LYS A 15 0.07 18.92 -21.51
C LYS A 15 0.46 19.51 -20.15
N PRO A 16 1.25 20.61 -20.14
CA PRO A 16 1.95 21.20 -21.30
C PRO A 16 3.14 20.35 -21.77
N ARG A 17 3.57 19.39 -20.97
CA ARG A 17 4.63 18.43 -21.27
C ARG A 17 4.11 17.03 -20.92
N PRO A 18 4.35 16.01 -21.76
CA PRO A 18 3.93 14.64 -21.45
C PRO A 18 4.61 14.08 -20.19
N GLY A 19 3.87 13.25 -19.47
CA GLY A 19 4.32 12.56 -18.25
C GLY A 19 4.16 13.43 -17.00
N LYS A 20 4.36 12.81 -15.83
CA LYS A 20 4.12 13.45 -14.52
C LYS A 20 5.37 13.76 -13.72
N LEU A 21 6.52 13.23 -14.14
CA LEU A 21 7.79 13.36 -13.45
C LEU A 21 8.89 13.91 -14.36
N SER A 22 9.90 14.50 -13.74
CA SER A 22 11.12 14.96 -14.40
C SER A 22 12.31 14.85 -13.46
N VAL A 23 13.51 14.76 -14.01
CA VAL A 23 14.75 14.81 -13.23
C VAL A 23 15.20 16.26 -13.11
N GLU A 24 15.58 16.67 -11.91
CA GLU A 24 16.12 18.00 -11.60
C GLU A 24 17.58 17.95 -11.16
N ILE A 25 18.29 19.07 -11.34
CA ILE A 25 19.68 19.21 -10.91
C ILE A 25 19.70 19.80 -9.50
N THR A 26 20.34 19.10 -8.55
CA THR A 26 20.36 19.51 -7.13
C THR A 26 21.65 20.24 -6.71
N LYS A 27 22.63 20.38 -7.62
CA LYS A 27 23.93 21.04 -7.36
C LYS A 27 24.19 22.14 -8.40
N PRO A 28 25.00 23.18 -8.07
CA PRO A 28 25.41 24.17 -9.06
C PRO A 28 26.04 23.54 -10.30
N THR A 29 25.78 24.12 -11.48
CA THR A 29 26.31 23.66 -12.78
C THR A 29 26.65 24.84 -13.71
N GLN A 30 26.84 26.04 -13.15
CA GLN A 30 26.96 27.28 -13.94
C GLN A 30 28.40 27.64 -14.30
N THR A 31 29.38 27.13 -13.55
CA THR A 31 30.80 27.47 -13.73
C THR A 31 31.63 26.28 -14.17
N SER A 32 32.82 26.54 -14.72
CA SER A 32 33.80 25.48 -15.02
C SER A 32 34.19 24.69 -13.77
N ARG A 33 34.25 25.35 -12.60
CA ARG A 33 34.49 24.68 -11.32
C ARG A 33 33.35 23.72 -10.98
N ASP A 34 32.10 24.16 -11.14
CA ASP A 34 30.92 23.33 -10.87
C ASP A 34 30.93 22.06 -11.74
N LEU A 35 31.18 22.20 -13.05
CA LEU A 35 31.28 21.06 -13.96
C LEU A 35 32.45 20.13 -13.60
N SER A 36 33.58 20.68 -13.15
CA SER A 36 34.73 19.88 -12.71
C SER A 36 34.47 19.08 -11.44
N LEU A 37 33.50 19.48 -10.62
CA LEU A 37 33.07 18.76 -9.42
C LEU A 37 31.94 17.76 -9.72
N ALA A 38 30.95 18.18 -10.51
CA ALA A 38 29.82 17.33 -10.92
C ALA A 38 30.25 16.18 -11.83
N TYR A 39 31.32 16.38 -12.61
CA TYR A 39 31.87 15.37 -13.50
C TYR A 39 33.40 15.32 -13.40
N SER A 40 34.09 15.09 -14.49
CA SER A 40 35.55 14.94 -14.50
C SER A 40 36.28 16.28 -14.28
N PRO A 41 37.36 16.29 -13.47
CA PRO A 41 37.96 15.14 -12.79
C PRO A 41 37.39 14.83 -11.39
N GLY A 42 36.60 15.72 -10.80
CA GLY A 42 36.19 15.66 -9.39
C GLY A 42 35.33 14.44 -9.01
N VAL A 43 34.47 13.96 -9.93
CA VAL A 43 33.63 12.78 -9.72
C VAL A 43 34.44 11.50 -9.46
N ALA A 44 35.73 11.48 -9.80
CA ALA A 44 36.61 10.35 -9.50
C ALA A 44 36.77 10.12 -7.98
N GLU A 45 36.70 11.18 -7.17
CA GLU A 45 36.88 11.06 -5.72
C GLU A 45 35.76 10.28 -5.02
N PRO A 46 34.45 10.60 -5.17
CA PRO A 46 33.39 9.78 -4.59
C PRO A 46 33.39 8.35 -5.14
N VAL A 47 33.76 8.12 -6.41
CA VAL A 47 33.92 6.76 -6.96
C VAL A 47 34.98 5.98 -6.21
N ARG A 48 36.15 6.57 -5.92
CA ARG A 48 37.21 5.91 -5.15
C ARG A 48 36.79 5.65 -3.72
N GLU A 49 36.06 6.56 -3.09
CA GLU A 49 35.56 6.37 -1.72
C GLU A 49 34.51 5.25 -1.64
N ILE A 50 33.62 5.14 -2.63
CA ILE A 50 32.66 4.02 -2.73
C ILE A 50 33.36 2.69 -3.03
N ALA A 51 34.40 2.70 -3.87
CA ALA A 51 35.18 1.49 -4.14
C ALA A 51 35.94 0.96 -2.91
N LYS A 52 36.30 1.84 -1.97
CA LYS A 52 36.91 1.46 -0.68
C LYS A 52 35.86 0.94 0.31
N ASP A 53 34.71 1.60 0.35
CA ASP A 53 33.59 1.26 1.25
C ASP A 53 32.26 1.50 0.53
N PRO A 54 31.55 0.44 0.10
CA PRO A 54 30.27 0.55 -0.60
C PRO A 54 29.20 1.34 0.16
N GLU A 55 29.27 1.43 1.49
CA GLU A 55 28.32 2.18 2.31
C GLU A 55 28.35 3.68 2.01
N ASN A 56 29.50 4.19 1.51
CA ASN A 56 29.62 5.57 1.05
C ASN A 56 28.68 5.91 -0.13
N ALA A 57 28.08 4.92 -0.80
CA ALA A 57 27.05 5.17 -1.81
C ALA A 57 25.87 5.94 -1.22
N TYR A 58 25.49 5.67 0.03
CA TYR A 58 24.42 6.40 0.73
C TYR A 58 24.80 7.85 1.09
N LYS A 59 26.10 8.16 1.11
CA LYS A 59 26.62 9.48 1.45
C LYS A 59 26.85 10.37 0.22
N TYR A 60 27.36 9.78 -0.86
CA TYR A 60 27.81 10.54 -2.04
C TYR A 60 26.88 10.40 -3.26
N THR A 61 25.76 9.68 -3.13
CA THR A 61 24.79 9.51 -4.21
C THR A 61 23.36 9.66 -3.70
N ALA A 62 22.38 9.66 -4.60
CA ALA A 62 20.96 9.71 -4.26
C ALA A 62 20.41 8.39 -3.68
N LYS A 63 21.21 7.31 -3.60
CA LYS A 63 20.76 5.97 -3.18
C LYS A 63 19.94 5.97 -1.89
N GLY A 64 20.30 6.78 -0.90
CA GLY A 64 19.59 6.82 0.39
C GLY A 64 18.15 7.32 0.34
N ASN A 65 17.77 8.08 -0.69
CA ASN A 65 16.41 8.65 -0.83
C ASN A 65 15.69 8.18 -2.11
N LEU A 66 16.32 7.32 -2.90
CA LEU A 66 15.82 6.89 -4.20
C LEU A 66 15.13 5.53 -4.12
N VAL A 67 13.86 5.46 -4.53
CA VAL A 67 13.07 4.22 -4.60
C VAL A 67 12.81 3.85 -6.06
N ALA A 68 12.92 2.56 -6.39
CA ALA A 68 12.41 2.06 -7.66
C ALA A 68 10.93 1.66 -7.51
N VAL A 69 10.06 2.18 -8.36
CA VAL A 69 8.71 1.63 -8.54
C VAL A 69 8.76 0.71 -9.75
N ILE A 70 8.67 -0.61 -9.53
CA ILE A 70 8.91 -1.62 -10.57
C ILE A 70 7.67 -2.45 -10.84
N SER A 71 7.30 -2.58 -12.11
CA SER A 71 6.15 -3.35 -12.56
C SER A 71 6.42 -4.07 -13.89
N ASP A 72 5.77 -5.20 -14.13
CA ASP A 72 5.68 -5.84 -15.44
C ASP A 72 4.34 -5.55 -16.16
N GLY A 73 3.45 -4.78 -15.52
CA GLY A 73 2.15 -4.39 -16.05
C GLY A 73 1.16 -5.54 -16.23
N THR A 74 1.32 -6.62 -15.47
CA THR A 74 0.48 -7.82 -15.58
C THR A 74 -0.82 -7.77 -14.77
N ALA A 75 -0.95 -6.81 -13.85
CA ALA A 75 -2.15 -6.62 -13.03
C ALA A 75 -2.44 -5.13 -12.77
N ILE A 76 -2.52 -4.34 -13.84
CA ILE A 76 -2.69 -2.87 -13.76
C ILE A 76 -4.08 -2.52 -13.24
N LEU A 77 -4.18 -2.05 -12.00
CA LEU A 77 -5.46 -1.69 -11.37
C LEU A 77 -6.51 -2.83 -11.53
N GLY A 78 -7.75 -2.47 -11.89
CA GLY A 78 -8.79 -3.42 -12.32
C GLY A 78 -8.77 -3.77 -13.82
N LEU A 79 -7.76 -3.32 -14.57
CA LEU A 79 -7.68 -3.49 -16.03
C LEU A 79 -6.95 -4.78 -16.45
N GLY A 80 -6.22 -5.39 -15.52
CA GLY A 80 -5.51 -6.65 -15.74
C GLY A 80 -4.21 -6.48 -16.53
N ASN A 81 -3.87 -7.49 -17.34
CA ASN A 81 -2.60 -7.52 -18.07
C ASN A 81 -2.70 -6.71 -19.37
N LEU A 82 -2.17 -5.48 -19.35
CA LEU A 82 -1.99 -4.64 -20.54
C LEU A 82 -0.51 -4.45 -20.91
N GLY A 83 0.38 -5.07 -20.16
CA GLY A 83 1.82 -5.05 -20.38
C GLY A 83 2.54 -3.82 -19.81
N PRO A 84 3.88 -3.85 -19.79
CA PRO A 84 4.71 -2.91 -19.05
C PRO A 84 4.51 -1.45 -19.49
N LEU A 85 4.47 -1.15 -20.79
CA LEU A 85 4.31 0.24 -21.23
C LEU A 85 2.95 0.86 -20.86
N ALA A 86 1.90 0.05 -20.74
CA ALA A 86 0.60 0.52 -20.33
C ALA A 86 0.53 0.80 -18.82
N SER A 87 1.42 0.22 -18.01
CA SER A 87 1.50 0.50 -16.57
C SER A 87 2.22 1.82 -16.26
N LYS A 88 3.05 2.32 -17.18
CA LYS A 88 3.87 3.53 -16.99
C LYS A 88 3.12 4.73 -16.38
N PRO A 89 1.91 5.11 -16.84
CA PRO A 89 1.18 6.20 -16.19
C PRO A 89 0.87 5.91 -14.72
N VAL A 90 0.59 4.67 -14.33
CA VAL A 90 0.36 4.31 -12.92
C VAL A 90 1.66 4.43 -12.13
N MET A 91 2.77 3.92 -12.67
CA MET A 91 4.09 3.96 -12.02
C MET A 91 4.61 5.39 -11.81
N GLU A 92 4.50 6.26 -12.83
CA GLU A 92 4.77 7.69 -12.68
C GLU A 92 3.87 8.32 -11.61
N GLY A 93 2.62 7.88 -11.54
CA GLY A 93 1.66 8.31 -10.50
C GLY A 93 2.17 7.97 -9.10
N LYS A 94 2.64 6.73 -8.87
CA LYS A 94 3.25 6.32 -7.60
C LYS A 94 4.45 7.19 -7.25
N GLY A 95 5.30 7.50 -8.23
CA GLY A 95 6.43 8.42 -8.02
C GLY A 95 6.01 9.84 -7.60
N VAL A 96 4.93 10.39 -8.17
CA VAL A 96 4.35 11.66 -7.71
C VAL A 96 3.94 11.59 -6.25
N LEU A 97 3.29 10.50 -5.83
CA LEU A 97 2.80 10.32 -4.47
C LEU A 97 3.97 10.17 -3.47
N PHE A 98 4.98 9.36 -3.79
CA PHE A 98 6.22 9.25 -2.99
C PHE A 98 6.88 10.61 -2.78
N LYS A 99 7.06 11.39 -3.85
CA LYS A 99 7.70 12.69 -3.78
C LYS A 99 6.85 13.70 -3.01
N ARG A 100 5.55 13.78 -3.30
CA ARG A 100 4.64 14.80 -2.73
C ARG A 100 4.40 14.62 -1.24
N PHE A 101 4.29 13.38 -0.78
CA PHE A 101 3.88 13.08 0.60
C PHE A 101 5.04 12.73 1.53
N ALA A 102 6.16 12.25 0.99
CA ALA A 102 7.27 11.73 1.80
C ALA A 102 8.66 12.17 1.32
N GLY A 103 8.75 13.03 0.30
CA GLY A 103 10.02 13.59 -0.17
C GLY A 103 10.94 12.59 -0.85
N ILE A 104 10.42 11.42 -1.21
CA ILE A 104 11.18 10.31 -1.79
C ILE A 104 11.31 10.51 -3.29
N ASP A 105 12.54 10.37 -3.79
CA ASP A 105 12.82 10.39 -5.22
C ASP A 105 12.52 9.02 -5.81
N VAL A 106 11.96 9.00 -7.02
CA VAL A 106 11.52 7.76 -7.66
C VAL A 106 12.02 7.66 -9.09
N PHE A 107 12.45 6.45 -9.46
CA PHE A 107 12.41 6.01 -10.86
C PHE A 107 11.36 4.92 -11.02
N ASP A 108 10.43 5.14 -11.94
CA ASP A 108 9.53 4.13 -12.44
C ASP A 108 10.25 3.26 -13.48
N ILE A 109 10.10 1.93 -13.35
CA ILE A 109 10.78 0.93 -14.18
C ILE A 109 9.78 -0.12 -14.63
N GLU A 110 9.38 0.00 -15.89
CA GLU A 110 8.52 -0.96 -16.56
C GLU A 110 9.35 -2.11 -17.17
N VAL A 111 9.30 -3.29 -16.56
CA VAL A 111 10.10 -4.45 -16.96
C VAL A 111 9.31 -5.33 -17.92
N ASN A 112 9.76 -5.42 -19.16
CA ASN A 112 9.26 -6.42 -20.10
C ASN A 112 9.98 -7.76 -19.83
N SER A 113 9.30 -8.68 -19.14
CA SER A 113 9.86 -9.98 -18.79
C SER A 113 8.98 -11.13 -19.28
N GLU A 114 9.64 -12.19 -19.73
CA GLU A 114 9.04 -13.43 -20.20
C GLU A 114 8.71 -14.42 -19.06
N SER A 115 9.23 -14.20 -17.84
CA SER A 115 8.97 -15.09 -16.70
C SER A 115 9.25 -14.40 -15.34
N PRO A 116 8.65 -14.88 -14.24
CA PRO A 116 8.96 -14.39 -12.89
C PRO A 116 10.45 -14.44 -12.55
N GLN A 117 11.16 -15.49 -12.97
CA GLN A 117 12.59 -15.63 -12.75
C GLN A 117 13.40 -14.56 -13.49
N ALA A 118 13.07 -14.29 -14.76
CA ALA A 118 13.73 -13.23 -15.53
C ALA A 118 13.45 -11.85 -14.93
N PHE A 119 12.25 -11.62 -14.38
CA PHE A 119 11.92 -10.40 -13.64
C PHE A 119 12.77 -10.26 -12.38
N ILE A 120 12.84 -11.31 -11.54
CA ILE A 120 13.65 -11.34 -10.30
C ILE A 120 15.11 -11.02 -10.62
N GLU A 121 15.71 -11.69 -11.61
CA GLU A 121 17.10 -11.46 -11.99
C GLU A 121 17.35 -10.03 -12.50
N THR A 122 16.39 -9.46 -13.21
CA THR A 122 16.48 -8.08 -13.71
C THR A 122 16.51 -7.10 -12.54
N VAL A 123 15.58 -7.25 -11.59
CA VAL A 123 15.49 -6.38 -10.41
C VAL A 123 16.71 -6.55 -9.50
N GLU A 124 17.15 -7.78 -9.24
CA GLU A 124 18.35 -8.09 -8.45
C GLU A 124 19.58 -7.36 -9.01
N ARG A 125 19.76 -7.37 -10.34
CA ARG A 125 20.92 -6.73 -11.00
C ARG A 125 20.95 -5.21 -10.92
N ILE A 126 19.80 -4.56 -10.70
CA ILE A 126 19.71 -3.09 -10.63
C ILE A 126 19.50 -2.57 -9.20
N ALA A 127 19.26 -3.45 -8.23
CA ALA A 127 18.88 -3.10 -6.86
C ALA A 127 19.87 -2.17 -6.15
N ASP A 128 21.17 -2.27 -6.46
CA ASP A 128 22.21 -1.43 -5.87
C ASP A 128 22.08 0.07 -6.23
N THR A 129 21.26 0.42 -7.22
CA THR A 129 20.94 1.83 -7.52
C THR A 129 20.06 2.48 -6.45
N PHE A 130 19.23 1.69 -5.77
CA PHE A 130 18.10 2.18 -4.98
C PHE A 130 18.32 2.02 -3.48
N GLY A 131 17.64 2.83 -2.68
CA GLY A 131 17.53 2.69 -1.23
C GLY A 131 16.41 1.75 -0.81
N GLY A 132 15.44 1.51 -1.70
CA GLY A 132 14.34 0.57 -1.54
C GLY A 132 13.64 0.28 -2.87
N ILE A 133 12.88 -0.81 -2.95
CA ILE A 133 12.15 -1.22 -4.15
C ILE A 133 10.67 -1.43 -3.80
N ASN A 134 9.81 -0.70 -4.48
CA ASN A 134 8.37 -0.85 -4.45
C ASN A 134 7.91 -1.66 -5.66
N LEU A 135 7.40 -2.87 -5.43
CA LEU A 135 6.79 -3.71 -6.47
C LEU A 135 5.32 -3.33 -6.64
N GLU A 136 4.85 -3.25 -7.90
CA GLU A 136 3.54 -2.71 -8.23
C GLU A 136 2.90 -3.43 -9.42
N ASP A 137 1.59 -3.65 -9.39
CA ASP A 137 0.78 -4.16 -10.50
C ASP A 137 1.30 -5.48 -11.11
N ILE A 138 1.79 -6.41 -10.26
CA ILE A 138 2.27 -7.74 -10.63
C ILE A 138 1.21 -8.79 -10.28
N LYS A 139 0.82 -9.63 -11.25
CA LYS A 139 -0.24 -10.63 -11.04
C LYS A 139 0.11 -11.69 -9.99
N ALA A 140 -0.93 -12.21 -9.35
CA ALA A 140 -0.84 -13.41 -8.54
C ALA A 140 -1.00 -14.69 -9.40
N PRO A 141 -0.32 -15.80 -9.06
CA PRO A 141 0.50 -16.00 -7.86
C PRO A 141 1.97 -15.57 -8.00
N GLU A 142 2.40 -15.10 -9.17
CA GLU A 142 3.81 -14.80 -9.46
C GLU A 142 4.40 -13.73 -8.52
N CYS A 143 3.62 -12.70 -8.16
CA CYS A 143 4.04 -11.64 -7.25
C CYS A 143 4.55 -12.14 -5.89
N PHE A 144 4.02 -13.26 -5.37
CA PHE A 144 4.46 -13.82 -4.09
C PHE A 144 5.87 -14.41 -4.17
N GLU A 145 6.18 -15.13 -5.25
CA GLU A 145 7.50 -15.69 -5.47
C GLU A 145 8.52 -14.58 -5.75
N ILE A 146 8.14 -13.61 -6.58
CA ILE A 146 8.97 -12.44 -6.92
C ILE A 146 9.35 -11.67 -5.66
N GLU A 147 8.36 -11.28 -4.84
CA GLU A 147 8.63 -10.51 -3.63
C GLU A 147 9.52 -11.30 -2.67
N ARG A 148 9.19 -12.56 -2.38
CA ARG A 148 9.99 -13.40 -1.46
C ARG A 148 11.44 -13.53 -1.95
N ALA A 149 11.63 -13.86 -3.22
CA ALA A 149 12.97 -14.04 -3.78
C ALA A 149 13.78 -12.73 -3.75
N LEU A 150 13.15 -11.59 -4.02
CA LEU A 150 13.82 -10.29 -3.97
C LEU A 150 14.15 -9.88 -2.54
N ILE A 151 13.30 -10.16 -1.54
CA ILE A 151 13.62 -9.94 -0.12
C ILE A 151 14.86 -10.75 0.29
N GLU A 152 14.98 -11.99 -0.20
CA GLU A 152 16.12 -12.86 0.11
C GLU A 152 17.42 -12.45 -0.61
N LYS A 153 17.30 -11.89 -1.82
CA LYS A 153 18.44 -11.61 -2.72
C LYS A 153 18.97 -10.19 -2.63
N CYS A 154 18.12 -9.22 -2.31
CA CYS A 154 18.47 -7.80 -2.34
C CYS A 154 18.90 -7.29 -0.96
N ASN A 155 19.85 -6.36 -0.94
CA ASN A 155 20.35 -5.72 0.30
C ASN A 155 19.56 -4.45 0.70
N VAL A 156 18.36 -4.29 0.15
CA VAL A 156 17.48 -3.12 0.29
C VAL A 156 16.04 -3.60 0.56
N PRO A 157 15.21 -2.83 1.28
CA PRO A 157 13.86 -3.22 1.58
C PRO A 157 13.04 -3.34 0.29
N ILE A 158 12.36 -4.48 0.16
CA ILE A 158 11.40 -4.77 -0.91
C ILE A 158 10.00 -4.72 -0.31
N PHE A 159 9.07 -4.09 -1.02
CA PHE A 159 7.68 -3.98 -0.58
C PHE A 159 6.75 -4.02 -1.78
N HIS A 160 5.81 -4.97 -1.81
CA HIS A 160 4.75 -4.96 -2.79
C HIS A 160 3.53 -4.17 -2.29
N ASP A 161 3.21 -3.04 -2.92
CA ASP A 161 2.18 -2.13 -2.40
C ASP A 161 0.77 -2.70 -2.50
N ASP A 162 0.42 -3.33 -3.64
CA ASP A 162 -0.90 -3.96 -3.79
C ASP A 162 -1.19 -5.05 -2.76
N GLN A 163 -0.15 -5.67 -2.21
CA GLN A 163 -0.24 -6.61 -1.12
C GLN A 163 -0.29 -5.88 0.23
N HIS A 164 0.85 -5.34 0.65
CA HIS A 164 1.06 -4.90 2.02
C HIS A 164 0.49 -3.51 2.28
N GLY A 165 0.55 -2.60 1.30
CA GLY A 165 -0.08 -1.28 1.41
C GLY A 165 -1.58 -1.38 1.57
N THR A 166 -2.23 -2.19 0.71
CA THR A 166 -3.66 -2.50 0.82
C THR A 166 -3.98 -3.11 2.18
N ALA A 167 -3.17 -4.06 2.65
CA ALA A 167 -3.37 -4.72 3.93
C ALA A 167 -3.30 -3.75 5.11
N ILE A 168 -2.30 -2.87 5.15
CA ILE A 168 -2.08 -1.93 6.26
C ILE A 168 -3.24 -0.96 6.39
N VAL A 169 -3.65 -0.35 5.28
CA VAL A 169 -4.72 0.64 5.27
C VAL A 169 -6.07 -0.03 5.58
N THR A 170 -6.29 -1.22 5.02
CA THR A 170 -7.48 -2.05 5.32
C THR A 170 -7.56 -2.40 6.81
N ALA A 171 -6.46 -2.91 7.39
CA ALA A 171 -6.42 -3.29 8.79
C ALA A 171 -6.63 -2.09 9.72
N ALA A 172 -6.02 -0.94 9.43
CA ALA A 172 -6.21 0.28 10.20
C ALA A 172 -7.67 0.72 10.24
N GLY A 173 -8.31 0.86 9.07
CA GLY A 173 -9.72 1.23 8.98
C GLY A 173 -10.64 0.18 9.59
N MET A 174 -10.38 -1.11 9.36
CA MET A 174 -11.23 -2.20 9.83
C MET A 174 -11.22 -2.32 11.35
N ILE A 175 -10.06 -2.16 11.99
CA ILE A 175 -9.96 -2.22 13.45
C ILE A 175 -10.72 -1.05 14.08
N ASN A 176 -10.58 0.15 13.53
CA ASN A 176 -11.35 1.31 13.96
C ASN A 176 -12.87 1.10 13.78
N ALA A 177 -13.30 0.53 12.65
CA ALA A 177 -14.70 0.22 12.40
C ALA A 177 -15.24 -0.84 13.39
N LEU A 178 -14.49 -1.90 13.67
CA LEU A 178 -14.86 -2.90 14.66
C LEU A 178 -15.01 -2.27 16.05
N GLU A 179 -14.07 -1.41 16.45
CA GLU A 179 -14.11 -0.68 17.73
C GLU A 179 -15.39 0.19 17.84
N LEU A 180 -15.70 0.97 16.79
CA LEU A 180 -16.92 1.79 16.73
C LEU A 180 -18.20 0.96 16.78
N GLN A 181 -18.19 -0.25 16.23
CA GLN A 181 -19.31 -1.19 16.28
C GLN A 181 -19.36 -2.02 17.58
N GLY A 182 -18.44 -1.77 18.52
CA GLY A 182 -18.36 -2.49 19.80
C GLY A 182 -17.92 -3.95 19.67
N LYS A 183 -17.18 -4.28 18.62
CA LYS A 183 -16.73 -5.64 18.29
C LYS A 183 -15.23 -5.80 18.59
N LYS A 184 -14.84 -6.97 19.07
CA LYS A 184 -13.44 -7.33 19.28
C LYS A 184 -12.88 -8.09 18.08
N ILE A 185 -11.66 -7.76 17.67
CA ILE A 185 -11.02 -8.33 16.48
C ILE A 185 -10.86 -9.86 16.59
N GLU A 186 -10.56 -10.36 17.78
CA GLU A 186 -10.34 -11.79 18.04
C GLU A 186 -11.64 -12.62 18.05
N GLU A 187 -12.80 -11.97 18.14
CA GLU A 187 -14.14 -12.61 18.15
C GLU A 187 -14.88 -12.43 16.82
N ALA A 188 -14.52 -11.42 16.02
CA ALA A 188 -15.22 -11.06 14.79
C ALA A 188 -15.09 -12.14 13.69
N LYS A 189 -16.22 -12.48 13.06
CA LYS A 189 -16.27 -13.36 11.88
C LYS A 189 -16.12 -12.55 10.60
N VAL A 190 -15.13 -12.90 9.79
CA VAL A 190 -14.81 -12.20 8.55
C VAL A 190 -15.10 -13.06 7.35
N VAL A 191 -15.82 -12.51 6.39
CA VAL A 191 -15.96 -13.07 5.05
C VAL A 191 -15.10 -12.24 4.10
N CYS A 192 -14.09 -12.87 3.52
CA CYS A 192 -13.23 -12.23 2.53
C CYS A 192 -13.55 -12.77 1.14
N LEU A 193 -14.13 -11.93 0.29
CA LEU A 193 -14.42 -12.27 -1.10
C LEU A 193 -13.23 -11.89 -1.97
N GLY A 194 -12.47 -12.90 -2.39
CA GLY A 194 -11.20 -12.75 -3.09
C GLY A 194 -10.12 -13.59 -2.43
N ALA A 195 -9.24 -14.16 -3.23
CA ALA A 195 -8.09 -14.96 -2.77
C ALA A 195 -6.82 -14.65 -3.59
N GLY A 196 -6.71 -13.39 -4.00
CA GLY A 196 -5.54 -12.82 -4.68
C GLY A 196 -4.53 -12.24 -3.70
N ALA A 197 -3.53 -11.52 -4.23
CA ALA A 197 -2.41 -10.97 -3.46
C ALA A 197 -2.85 -10.07 -2.30
N ALA A 198 -3.69 -9.07 -2.59
CA ALA A 198 -4.25 -8.15 -1.61
C ALA A 198 -5.06 -8.89 -0.51
N ALA A 199 -5.97 -9.78 -0.90
CA ALA A 199 -6.84 -10.50 0.05
C ALA A 199 -6.03 -11.37 1.02
N ILE A 200 -5.05 -12.10 0.50
CA ILE A 200 -4.14 -12.92 1.32
C ILE A 200 -3.33 -12.03 2.28
N ALA A 201 -2.78 -10.92 1.80
CA ALA A 201 -2.01 -10.00 2.63
C ALA A 201 -2.87 -9.34 3.71
N CYS A 202 -4.08 -8.87 3.38
CA CYS A 202 -5.04 -8.31 4.34
C CYS A 202 -5.36 -9.30 5.46
N MET A 203 -5.70 -10.54 5.12
CA MET A 203 -6.05 -11.55 6.13
C MET A 203 -4.83 -11.94 6.99
N LYS A 204 -3.63 -12.06 6.41
CA LYS A 204 -2.41 -12.30 7.20
C LYS A 204 -2.14 -11.17 8.19
N LEU A 205 -2.24 -9.92 7.75
CA LEU A 205 -1.97 -8.78 8.63
C LEU A 205 -3.05 -8.64 9.71
N LEU A 206 -4.32 -8.88 9.40
CA LEU A 206 -5.39 -8.91 10.43
C LEU A 206 -5.12 -9.99 11.48
N ILE A 207 -4.60 -11.16 11.08
CA ILE A 207 -4.15 -12.19 12.04
C ILE A 207 -3.01 -11.66 12.91
N SER A 208 -2.01 -11.01 12.32
CA SER A 208 -0.92 -10.35 13.07
C SER A 208 -1.45 -9.28 14.04
N CYS A 209 -2.59 -8.64 13.74
CA CYS A 209 -3.28 -7.68 14.60
C CYS A 209 -4.22 -8.33 15.64
N GLY A 210 -4.33 -9.66 15.69
CA GLY A 210 -5.09 -10.39 16.71
C GLY A 210 -6.35 -11.12 16.22
N MET A 211 -6.66 -11.04 14.92
CA MET A 211 -7.76 -11.82 14.35
C MET A 211 -7.45 -13.32 14.39
N ARG A 212 -8.45 -14.14 14.73
CA ARG A 212 -8.27 -15.59 14.76
C ARG A 212 -8.51 -16.20 13.38
N SER A 213 -7.60 -17.06 12.94
CA SER A 213 -7.67 -17.70 11.61
C SER A 213 -8.96 -18.49 11.40
N GLU A 214 -9.47 -19.16 12.44
CA GLU A 214 -10.71 -19.94 12.40
C GLU A 214 -11.97 -19.08 12.15
N ASN A 215 -11.88 -17.77 12.33
CA ASN A 215 -12.98 -16.83 12.09
C ASN A 215 -12.97 -16.24 10.67
N ILE A 216 -11.99 -16.60 9.84
CA ILE A 216 -11.82 -16.06 8.48
C ILE A 216 -12.38 -17.05 7.45
N PHE A 217 -13.39 -16.64 6.70
CA PHE A 217 -13.96 -17.40 5.59
C PHE A 217 -13.60 -16.72 4.28
N MET A 218 -12.51 -17.16 3.66
CA MET A 218 -12.06 -16.64 2.37
C MET A 218 -12.73 -17.40 1.22
N LEU A 219 -13.12 -16.67 0.16
CA LEU A 219 -13.74 -17.24 -1.04
C LEU A 219 -12.91 -16.94 -2.27
N ASP A 220 -12.75 -17.95 -3.12
CA ASP A 220 -12.26 -17.78 -4.49
C ASP A 220 -13.38 -18.09 -5.51
N ARG A 221 -13.02 -18.10 -6.80
CA ARG A 221 -13.97 -18.37 -7.89
C ARG A 221 -14.71 -19.73 -7.79
N LYS A 222 -14.24 -20.66 -6.95
CA LYS A 222 -14.89 -21.96 -6.73
C LYS A 222 -15.65 -22.04 -5.41
N GLY A 223 -15.78 -20.92 -4.68
CA GLY A 223 -16.48 -20.84 -3.40
C GLY A 223 -15.54 -20.75 -2.21
N VAL A 224 -16.04 -21.12 -1.03
CA VAL A 224 -15.30 -21.08 0.24
C VAL A 224 -14.04 -21.94 0.17
N ILE A 225 -12.94 -21.41 0.66
CA ILE A 225 -11.69 -22.14 0.87
C ILE A 225 -11.83 -22.96 2.15
N HIS A 226 -11.78 -24.28 2.03
CA HIS A 226 -12.00 -25.21 3.14
C HIS A 226 -11.09 -26.45 3.04
N SER A 227 -10.97 -27.18 4.15
CA SER A 227 -10.07 -28.35 4.31
C SER A 227 -10.29 -29.46 3.27
N GLY A 228 -11.54 -29.70 2.88
CA GLY A 228 -11.91 -30.69 1.86
C GLY A 228 -11.68 -30.29 0.39
N ARG A 229 -10.93 -29.22 0.09
CA ARG A 229 -10.57 -28.86 -1.30
C ARG A 229 -9.18 -29.36 -1.66
N ASP A 230 -9.09 -30.07 -2.78
CA ASP A 230 -7.83 -30.68 -3.27
C ASP A 230 -7.04 -29.76 -4.23
N ASP A 231 -7.60 -28.60 -4.58
CA ASP A 231 -7.08 -27.70 -5.62
C ASP A 231 -6.41 -26.43 -5.07
N LEU A 232 -6.13 -26.41 -3.76
CA LEU A 232 -5.55 -25.25 -3.07
C LEU A 232 -4.03 -25.20 -3.25
N ASN A 233 -3.52 -24.02 -3.59
CA ASN A 233 -2.09 -23.74 -3.46
C ASN A 233 -1.72 -23.43 -1.99
N GLN A 234 -0.42 -23.38 -1.68
CA GLN A 234 0.07 -23.15 -0.32
C GLN A 234 -0.46 -21.85 0.33
N TYR A 235 -0.67 -20.79 -0.46
CA TYR A 235 -1.13 -19.49 0.05
C TYR A 235 -2.61 -19.48 0.40
N LYS A 236 -3.42 -20.27 -0.31
CA LYS A 236 -4.85 -20.45 0.00
C LYS A 236 -5.05 -21.45 1.12
N ALA A 237 -4.25 -22.51 1.16
CA ALA A 237 -4.36 -23.58 2.14
C ALA A 237 -4.27 -23.07 3.60
N MET A 238 -3.55 -21.97 3.86
CA MET A 238 -3.48 -21.38 5.20
C MET A 238 -4.81 -20.79 5.71
N PHE A 239 -5.76 -20.53 4.81
CA PHE A 239 -7.11 -20.03 5.14
C PHE A 239 -8.17 -21.13 4.99
N ALA A 240 -7.76 -22.39 4.83
CA ALA A 240 -8.69 -23.51 4.73
C ALA A 240 -9.23 -23.87 6.12
N ASN A 241 -10.51 -23.60 6.33
CA ASN A 241 -11.23 -23.99 7.54
C ASN A 241 -11.90 -25.37 7.39
N ASP A 242 -12.03 -26.08 8.51
CA ASP A 242 -12.89 -27.26 8.58
C ASP A 242 -14.34 -26.81 8.77
N THR A 243 -15.10 -26.78 7.69
CA THR A 243 -16.45 -26.20 7.65
C THR A 243 -17.31 -26.82 6.55
N ASP A 244 -18.62 -26.79 6.71
CA ASP A 244 -19.61 -27.21 5.70
C ASP A 244 -20.05 -26.07 4.76
N ARG A 245 -19.59 -24.84 4.99
CA ARG A 245 -19.89 -23.68 4.13
C ARG A 245 -19.23 -23.86 2.75
N ARG A 246 -19.96 -23.57 1.67
CA ARG A 246 -19.46 -23.73 0.29
C ARG A 246 -19.58 -22.45 -0.53
N THR A 247 -20.59 -21.64 -0.28
CA THR A 247 -20.92 -20.45 -1.05
C THR A 247 -20.78 -19.16 -0.23
N LEU A 248 -20.86 -18.01 -0.89
CA LEU A 248 -20.93 -16.71 -0.20
C LEU A 248 -22.15 -16.65 0.72
N ASP A 249 -23.30 -17.14 0.26
CA ASP A 249 -24.53 -17.20 1.06
C ASP A 249 -24.38 -18.01 2.36
N ASP A 250 -23.62 -19.12 2.33
CA ASP A 250 -23.37 -19.93 3.53
C ASP A 250 -22.44 -19.23 4.53
N ALA A 251 -21.48 -18.44 4.02
CA ALA A 251 -20.44 -17.81 4.82
C ALA A 251 -20.86 -16.46 5.42
N ILE A 252 -21.66 -15.68 4.67
CA ILE A 252 -22.06 -14.30 5.02
C ILE A 252 -23.10 -14.24 6.14
N ASP A 253 -23.87 -15.31 6.33
CA ASP A 253 -24.88 -15.39 7.38
C ASP A 253 -24.25 -15.24 8.79
N GLY A 254 -24.65 -14.17 9.48
CA GLY A 254 -24.12 -13.77 10.77
C GLY A 254 -22.64 -13.32 10.76
N ALA A 255 -22.08 -12.97 9.60
CA ALA A 255 -20.74 -12.40 9.53
C ALA A 255 -20.70 -10.97 10.11
N ASP A 256 -19.62 -10.65 10.82
CA ASP A 256 -19.40 -9.31 11.38
C ASP A 256 -18.77 -8.36 10.37
N VAL A 257 -17.92 -8.93 9.49
CA VAL A 257 -17.15 -8.19 8.50
C VAL A 257 -17.30 -8.83 7.13
N PHE A 258 -17.47 -7.99 6.12
CA PHE A 258 -17.25 -8.35 4.72
C PHE A 258 -16.06 -7.54 4.18
N LEU A 259 -15.09 -8.22 3.58
CA LEU A 259 -14.00 -7.60 2.82
C LEU A 259 -14.01 -8.10 1.37
N GLY A 260 -14.37 -7.23 0.45
CA GLY A 260 -14.33 -7.46 -0.99
C GLY A 260 -13.04 -6.96 -1.62
N LEU A 261 -12.31 -7.86 -2.28
CA LEU A 261 -11.11 -7.60 -3.07
C LEU A 261 -11.13 -8.49 -4.33
N SER A 262 -12.26 -8.52 -5.04
CA SER A 262 -12.50 -9.46 -6.14
C SER A 262 -13.02 -8.80 -7.41
N GLY A 263 -14.18 -8.16 -7.37
CA GLY A 263 -14.81 -7.55 -8.53
C GLY A 263 -16.18 -6.94 -8.24
N PRO A 264 -16.76 -6.23 -9.21
CA PRO A 264 -17.98 -5.46 -9.00
C PRO A 264 -19.24 -6.30 -8.82
N ASP A 265 -20.20 -5.76 -8.05
CA ASP A 265 -21.57 -6.28 -7.91
C ASP A 265 -21.68 -7.75 -7.45
N LEU A 266 -20.72 -8.20 -6.63
CA LEU A 266 -20.66 -9.58 -6.12
C LEU A 266 -21.31 -9.77 -4.74
N LEU A 267 -21.63 -8.70 -4.01
CA LEU A 267 -22.37 -8.74 -2.76
C LEU A 267 -23.77 -8.15 -2.96
N SER A 268 -24.80 -8.98 -2.83
CA SER A 268 -26.19 -8.53 -3.01
C SER A 268 -26.76 -7.87 -1.74
N ALA A 269 -27.84 -7.08 -1.91
CA ALA A 269 -28.58 -6.51 -0.78
C ALA A 269 -29.14 -7.61 0.14
N GLU A 270 -29.62 -8.73 -0.42
CA GLU A 270 -30.11 -9.85 0.38
C GLU A 270 -29.00 -10.51 1.21
N GLN A 271 -27.80 -10.61 0.66
CA GLN A 271 -26.63 -11.13 1.39
C GLN A 271 -26.19 -10.20 2.51
N LEU A 272 -26.14 -8.89 2.24
CA LEU A 272 -25.86 -7.87 3.25
C LEU A 272 -26.88 -7.90 4.40
N ALA A 273 -28.16 -8.12 4.10
CA ALA A 273 -29.21 -8.24 5.11
C ALA A 273 -29.04 -9.45 6.06
N LYS A 274 -28.32 -10.51 5.65
CA LYS A 274 -28.03 -11.69 6.49
C LYS A 274 -26.85 -11.49 7.46
N MET A 275 -26.05 -10.44 7.29
CA MET A 275 -24.90 -10.19 8.17
C MET A 275 -25.36 -9.89 9.61
N ALA A 276 -24.44 -10.03 10.58
CA ALA A 276 -24.70 -9.70 11.98
C ALA A 276 -25.13 -8.23 12.16
N PRO A 277 -25.78 -7.87 13.29
CA PRO A 277 -26.00 -6.45 13.66
C PRO A 277 -24.69 -5.66 13.64
N ASN A 278 -24.77 -4.37 13.28
CA ASN A 278 -23.63 -3.47 13.19
C ASN A 278 -22.48 -4.01 12.31
N PRO A 279 -22.74 -4.39 11.04
CA PRO A 279 -21.71 -5.00 10.21
C PRO A 279 -20.68 -3.96 9.74
N VAL A 280 -19.48 -4.44 9.45
CA VAL A 280 -18.42 -3.66 8.78
C VAL A 280 -18.29 -4.18 7.35
N VAL A 281 -18.44 -3.30 6.35
CA VAL A 281 -18.45 -3.68 4.93
C VAL A 281 -17.39 -2.90 4.19
N PHE A 282 -16.30 -3.56 3.79
CA PHE A 282 -15.24 -2.98 2.99
C PHE A 282 -15.36 -3.53 1.57
N ALA A 283 -15.87 -2.73 0.65
CA ALA A 283 -16.05 -3.09 -0.77
C ALA A 283 -15.01 -2.34 -1.60
N CYS A 284 -13.81 -2.92 -1.71
CA CYS A 284 -12.60 -2.21 -2.13
C CYS A 284 -12.21 -2.45 -3.60
N SER A 285 -13.02 -3.18 -4.38
CA SER A 285 -12.81 -3.27 -5.82
C SER A 285 -12.88 -1.90 -6.51
N ASN A 286 -11.98 -1.71 -7.48
CA ASN A 286 -11.90 -0.49 -8.28
C ASN A 286 -12.03 -0.81 -9.78
N PRO A 287 -12.67 0.05 -10.58
CA PRO A 287 -13.36 1.29 -10.16
C PRO A 287 -14.74 1.05 -9.52
N ASP A 288 -15.29 -0.14 -9.70
CA ASP A 288 -16.65 -0.50 -9.28
C ASP A 288 -16.59 -1.50 -8.10
N PRO A 289 -17.21 -1.19 -6.94
CA PRO A 289 -17.12 -1.99 -5.72
C PRO A 289 -18.00 -3.25 -5.77
N GLU A 290 -17.77 -4.20 -4.86
CA GLU A 290 -18.57 -5.42 -4.70
C GLU A 290 -20.06 -5.15 -4.42
N ILE A 291 -20.36 -4.01 -3.80
CA ILE A 291 -21.71 -3.46 -3.61
C ILE A 291 -21.60 -1.94 -3.64
N SER A 292 -22.53 -1.26 -4.32
CA SER A 292 -22.52 0.20 -4.33
C SER A 292 -22.90 0.75 -2.94
N PRO A 293 -22.30 1.87 -2.50
CA PRO A 293 -22.67 2.48 -1.22
C PRO A 293 -24.14 2.88 -1.13
N GLU A 294 -24.76 3.30 -2.23
CA GLU A 294 -26.18 3.64 -2.26
C GLU A 294 -27.05 2.43 -1.95
N VAL A 295 -26.73 1.27 -2.54
CA VAL A 295 -27.45 0.02 -2.26
C VAL A 295 -27.20 -0.44 -0.82
N ALA A 296 -25.95 -0.40 -0.35
CA ALA A 296 -25.60 -0.81 1.00
C ALA A 296 -26.33 0.03 2.07
N LEU A 297 -26.29 1.36 1.95
CA LEU A 297 -26.93 2.31 2.87
C LEU A 297 -28.47 2.27 2.79
N ALA A 298 -29.03 1.93 1.62
CA ALA A 298 -30.47 1.69 1.50
C ALA A 298 -30.91 0.35 2.12
N THR A 299 -30.00 -0.62 2.21
CA THR A 299 -30.28 -1.96 2.76
C THR A 299 -30.17 -1.96 4.29
N ARG A 300 -29.19 -1.25 4.85
CA ARG A 300 -28.94 -1.20 6.30
C ARG A 300 -28.45 0.18 6.75
N ASP A 301 -28.98 0.64 7.88
CA ASP A 301 -28.63 1.90 8.55
C ASP A 301 -27.56 1.73 9.66
N ASP A 302 -27.32 0.48 10.08
CA ASP A 302 -26.42 0.12 11.17
C ASP A 302 -24.97 -0.16 10.73
N LEU A 303 -24.70 -0.22 9.42
CA LEU A 303 -23.39 -0.59 8.88
C LEU A 303 -22.34 0.53 8.97
N ILE A 304 -21.06 0.16 8.98
CA ILE A 304 -19.94 1.04 8.61
C ILE A 304 -19.38 0.53 7.29
N MET A 305 -19.27 1.42 6.29
CA MET A 305 -18.78 1.07 4.97
C MET A 305 -17.47 1.76 4.63
N ALA A 306 -16.60 1.07 3.91
CA ALA A 306 -15.44 1.65 3.24
C ALA A 306 -15.34 1.14 1.79
N THR A 307 -14.72 1.94 0.92
CA THR A 307 -14.48 1.59 -0.49
C THR A 307 -13.08 2.02 -0.93
N GLY A 308 -12.64 1.62 -2.12
CA GLY A 308 -11.41 2.15 -2.73
C GLY A 308 -11.56 3.57 -3.32
N ARG A 309 -12.79 4.06 -3.44
CA ARG A 309 -13.08 5.30 -4.18
C ARG A 309 -13.00 6.54 -3.30
N SER A 310 -12.52 7.64 -3.88
CA SER A 310 -12.29 8.91 -3.19
C SER A 310 -13.56 9.74 -2.98
N ASP A 311 -14.64 9.43 -3.68
CA ASP A 311 -15.91 10.15 -3.60
C ASP A 311 -16.84 9.65 -2.47
N TYR A 312 -16.40 8.66 -1.68
CA TYR A 312 -17.11 8.19 -0.49
C TYR A 312 -16.31 8.45 0.81
N PRO A 313 -16.98 8.45 1.98
CA PRO A 313 -16.36 8.92 3.22
C PRO A 313 -15.12 8.12 3.66
N ASN A 314 -15.20 6.79 3.73
CA ASN A 314 -14.10 5.96 4.19
C ASN A 314 -13.35 5.35 2.99
N GLN A 315 -12.39 6.10 2.44
CA GLN A 315 -11.55 5.62 1.35
C GLN A 315 -10.38 4.78 1.89
N VAL A 316 -10.35 3.50 1.53
CA VAL A 316 -9.18 2.62 1.71
C VAL A 316 -8.25 2.84 0.52
N ASN A 317 -7.20 3.65 0.73
CA ASN A 317 -6.22 3.96 -0.32
C ASN A 317 -4.78 3.78 0.20
N ASN A 318 -4.00 2.99 -0.53
CA ASN A 318 -2.63 2.62 -0.18
C ASN A 318 -1.69 3.82 -0.04
N VAL A 319 -2.05 4.99 -0.60
CA VAL A 319 -1.31 6.26 -0.40
C VAL A 319 -1.14 6.64 1.07
N LEU A 320 -2.04 6.17 1.95
CA LEU A 320 -1.93 6.35 3.40
C LEU A 320 -0.79 5.54 4.04
N GLY A 321 -0.24 4.56 3.30
CA GLY A 321 0.81 3.65 3.76
C GLY A 321 2.14 3.89 3.05
N PHE A 322 2.26 3.50 1.78
CA PHE A 322 3.56 3.29 1.14
C PHE A 322 4.54 4.48 1.19
N PRO A 323 4.14 5.75 0.98
CA PRO A 323 5.12 6.84 1.01
C PRO A 323 5.80 6.92 2.38
N PHE A 324 5.00 6.80 3.43
CA PHE A 324 5.42 6.98 4.80
C PHE A 324 6.15 5.77 5.38
N ILE A 325 5.76 4.56 4.98
CA ILE A 325 6.46 3.32 5.34
C ILE A 325 7.87 3.36 4.78
N PHE A 326 8.03 3.71 3.49
CA PHE A 326 9.36 3.85 2.91
C PHE A 326 10.15 4.98 3.56
N ARG A 327 9.53 6.13 3.89
CA ARG A 327 10.25 7.21 4.60
C ARG A 327 10.89 6.70 5.89
N GLY A 328 10.10 6.04 6.73
CA GLY A 328 10.59 5.46 7.98
C GLY A 328 11.66 4.40 7.76
N ALA A 329 11.48 3.52 6.76
CA ALA A 329 12.45 2.49 6.43
C ALA A 329 13.79 3.05 5.90
N LEU A 330 13.74 4.07 5.04
CA LEU A 330 14.91 4.71 4.44
C LEU A 330 15.73 5.49 5.48
N ASP A 331 15.07 6.23 6.37
CA ASP A 331 15.75 7.08 7.38
C ASP A 331 16.59 6.27 8.36
N VAL A 332 16.18 5.03 8.65
CA VAL A 332 16.94 4.10 9.50
C VAL A 332 17.75 3.07 8.73
N ARG A 333 17.76 3.18 7.38
CA ARG A 333 18.40 2.22 6.47
C ARG A 333 18.02 0.78 6.79
N ALA A 334 16.72 0.54 6.96
CA ALA A 334 16.17 -0.78 7.21
C ALA A 334 16.55 -1.75 6.10
N THR A 335 16.92 -2.98 6.45
CA THR A 335 17.24 -4.02 5.45
C THR A 335 16.00 -4.71 4.90
N ALA A 336 14.85 -4.56 5.57
CA ALA A 336 13.57 -5.15 5.18
C ALA A 336 12.43 -4.31 5.75
N ILE A 337 11.23 -4.45 5.17
CA ILE A 337 9.97 -4.00 5.78
C ILE A 337 9.28 -5.24 6.36
N ASN A 338 9.49 -5.48 7.65
CA ASN A 338 9.04 -6.70 8.33
C ASN A 338 7.62 -6.56 8.92
N GLU A 339 7.11 -7.60 9.56
CA GLU A 339 5.73 -7.63 10.07
C GLU A 339 5.51 -6.62 11.21
N GLU A 340 6.48 -6.45 12.11
CA GLU A 340 6.41 -5.47 13.20
C GLU A 340 6.28 -4.03 12.66
N MET A 341 7.00 -3.70 11.57
CA MET A 341 6.87 -2.40 10.90
C MET A 341 5.49 -2.20 10.29
N LYS A 342 4.89 -3.24 9.69
CA LYS A 342 3.54 -3.16 9.11
C LYS A 342 2.49 -2.94 10.19
N VAL A 343 2.57 -3.69 11.31
CA VAL A 343 1.67 -3.51 12.46
C VAL A 343 1.85 -2.12 13.10
N ALA A 344 3.08 -1.60 13.16
CA ALA A 344 3.34 -0.24 13.62
C ALA A 344 2.68 0.82 12.71
N ALA A 345 2.74 0.64 11.40
CA ALA A 345 2.04 1.50 10.44
C ALA A 345 0.51 1.43 10.60
N VAL A 346 -0.06 0.22 10.78
CA VAL A 346 -1.49 0.03 11.09
C VAL A 346 -1.91 0.86 12.30
N ASN A 347 -1.15 0.72 13.40
CA ASN A 347 -1.46 1.42 14.65
C ASN A 347 -1.30 2.94 14.51
N ALA A 348 -0.28 3.42 13.81
CA ALA A 348 -0.09 4.86 13.58
C ALA A 348 -1.25 5.47 12.80
N ILE A 349 -1.69 4.82 11.71
CA ILE A 349 -2.80 5.31 10.88
C ILE A 349 -4.12 5.28 11.65
N ARG A 350 -4.39 4.18 12.36
CA ARG A 350 -5.68 4.01 13.05
C ARG A 350 -5.82 5.00 14.21
N GLU A 351 -4.76 5.25 14.97
CA GLU A 351 -4.80 6.18 16.10
C GLU A 351 -4.87 7.63 15.62
N LEU A 352 -4.21 7.97 14.50
CA LEU A 352 -4.32 9.31 13.90
C LEU A 352 -5.77 9.68 13.54
N ALA A 353 -6.57 8.72 13.07
CA ALA A 353 -7.99 8.97 12.75
C ALA A 353 -8.84 9.38 13.96
N LYS A 354 -8.36 9.09 15.18
CA LYS A 354 -9.02 9.41 16.44
C LYS A 354 -8.62 10.78 16.98
N GLU A 355 -7.58 11.40 16.43
CA GLU A 355 -7.14 12.72 16.83
C GLU A 355 -7.97 13.83 16.18
N PRO A 356 -8.13 15.00 16.84
CA PRO A 356 -8.80 16.16 16.23
C PRO A 356 -8.18 16.52 14.89
N VAL A 357 -9.01 16.67 13.85
CA VAL A 357 -8.54 16.95 12.50
C VAL A 357 -8.31 18.46 12.31
N PRO A 358 -7.11 18.89 11.89
CA PRO A 358 -6.83 20.29 11.57
C PRO A 358 -7.78 20.90 10.52
N GLN A 359 -8.13 22.18 10.71
CA GLN A 359 -9.04 22.91 9.82
C GLN A 359 -8.56 22.95 8.36
N GLU A 360 -7.26 23.06 8.13
CA GLU A 360 -6.66 23.10 6.80
C GLU A 360 -6.98 21.84 5.98
N ILE A 361 -7.12 20.68 6.65
CA ILE A 361 -7.50 19.42 6.00
C ILE A 361 -8.99 19.45 5.69
N CYS A 362 -9.83 19.92 6.60
CA CYS A 362 -11.27 20.09 6.35
C CYS A 362 -11.53 20.99 5.14
N GLU A 363 -10.82 22.11 5.04
CA GLU A 363 -10.86 23.04 3.91
C GLU A 363 -10.45 22.39 2.58
N ALA A 364 -9.40 21.56 2.58
CA ALA A 364 -8.94 20.83 1.40
C ALA A 364 -9.98 19.85 0.83
N TYR A 365 -10.90 19.36 1.68
CA TYR A 365 -12.01 18.49 1.28
C TYR A 365 -13.36 19.22 1.19
N GLY A 366 -13.40 20.53 1.46
CA GLY A 366 -14.63 21.33 1.41
C GLY A 366 -15.68 20.93 2.45
N VAL A 367 -15.25 20.48 3.63
CA VAL A 367 -16.13 20.12 4.76
C VAL A 367 -15.87 20.98 5.99
N ASP A 368 -16.85 21.08 6.89
CA ASP A 368 -16.71 21.87 8.12
C ASP A 368 -15.81 21.19 9.15
N SER A 369 -15.95 19.87 9.30
CA SER A 369 -15.16 19.07 10.24
C SER A 369 -15.12 17.60 9.83
N PHE A 370 -14.10 16.91 10.31
CA PHE A 370 -14.03 15.45 10.34
C PHE A 370 -13.98 15.01 11.79
N GLU A 371 -14.84 14.05 12.16
CA GLU A 371 -14.90 13.50 13.52
C GLU A 371 -14.87 11.97 13.44
N PHE A 372 -14.07 11.34 14.30
CA PHE A 372 -13.98 9.89 14.37
C PHE A 372 -15.37 9.26 14.56
N GLY A 373 -15.79 8.45 13.60
CA GLY A 373 -17.15 7.93 13.55
C GLY A 373 -17.43 7.12 12.29
N LYS A 374 -18.71 6.79 12.05
CA LYS A 374 -19.12 5.91 10.94
C LYS A 374 -18.65 6.38 9.56
N GLU A 375 -18.53 7.70 9.36
CA GLU A 375 -18.10 8.32 8.09
C GLU A 375 -16.62 8.76 8.09
N TYR A 376 -15.88 8.50 9.17
CA TYR A 376 -14.46 8.81 9.29
C TYR A 376 -13.77 7.83 10.23
N ILE A 377 -13.38 6.66 9.69
CA ILE A 377 -12.66 5.61 10.41
C ILE A 377 -11.16 5.59 10.10
N ILE A 378 -10.74 6.35 9.09
CA ILE A 378 -9.38 6.36 8.55
C ILE A 378 -9.02 7.78 8.10
N PRO A 379 -7.75 8.23 8.26
CA PRO A 379 -7.35 9.57 7.86
C PRO A 379 -7.47 9.76 6.35
N LYS A 380 -7.52 11.02 5.94
CA LYS A 380 -7.54 11.37 4.51
C LYS A 380 -6.13 11.44 3.92
N PRO A 381 -5.92 11.11 2.64
CA PRO A 381 -4.62 11.19 1.99
C PRO A 381 -3.89 12.53 2.12
N MET A 382 -4.62 13.65 2.15
CA MET A 382 -4.05 14.98 2.31
C MET A 382 -3.76 15.38 3.76
N ASP A 383 -3.98 14.47 4.72
CA ASP A 383 -3.65 14.72 6.13
C ASP A 383 -2.13 14.75 6.32
N VAL A 384 -1.59 15.97 6.44
CA VAL A 384 -0.14 16.21 6.56
C VAL A 384 0.48 15.54 7.79
N ARG A 385 -0.32 15.20 8.82
CA ARG A 385 0.16 14.52 10.03
C ARG A 385 0.58 13.08 9.76
N LEU A 386 0.19 12.49 8.63
CA LEU A 386 0.66 11.16 8.23
C LEU A 386 2.20 11.12 8.12
N LEU A 387 2.83 12.20 7.63
CA LEU A 387 4.29 12.33 7.58
C LEU A 387 4.93 12.35 8.97
N GLU A 388 4.21 12.84 9.96
CA GLU A 388 4.68 12.93 11.34
C GLU A 388 4.65 11.55 12.02
N VAL A 389 3.52 10.85 11.93
CA VAL A 389 3.25 9.70 12.80
C VAL A 389 3.68 8.37 12.19
N VAL A 390 3.47 8.17 10.88
CA VAL A 390 3.68 6.85 10.26
C VAL A 390 5.17 6.54 10.09
N PRO A 391 6.02 7.42 9.52
CA PRO A 391 7.46 7.17 9.42
C PRO A 391 8.07 6.96 10.80
N ALA A 392 7.63 7.72 11.81
CA ALA A 392 8.12 7.60 13.17
C ALA A 392 7.82 6.24 13.79
N ALA A 393 6.62 5.72 13.62
CA ALA A 393 6.26 4.38 14.09
C ALA A 393 7.05 3.29 13.35
N VAL A 394 7.17 3.40 12.02
CA VAL A 394 7.88 2.43 11.19
C VAL A 394 9.38 2.41 11.47
N ALA A 395 10.02 3.57 11.58
CA ALA A 395 11.44 3.70 11.94
C ALA A 395 11.71 3.13 13.33
N ARG A 396 10.82 3.38 14.30
CA ARG A 396 10.94 2.80 15.64
C ARG A 396 10.87 1.27 15.58
N ALA A 397 9.86 0.72 14.91
CA ALA A 397 9.69 -0.72 14.79
C ALA A 397 10.87 -1.39 14.08
N ALA A 398 11.45 -0.76 13.06
CA ALA A 398 12.65 -1.26 12.38
C ALA A 398 13.88 -1.33 13.30
N VAL A 399 14.04 -0.34 14.19
CA VAL A 399 15.11 -0.31 15.19
C VAL A 399 14.87 -1.40 16.24
N ASP A 400 13.65 -1.48 16.76
CA ASP A 400 13.30 -2.40 17.85
C ASP A 400 13.35 -3.87 17.39
N SER A 401 13.01 -4.16 16.12
CA SER A 401 13.11 -5.50 15.53
C SER A 401 14.52 -5.86 15.03
N GLY A 402 15.45 -4.90 15.02
CA GLY A 402 16.85 -5.12 14.65
C GLY A 402 17.12 -5.15 13.15
N VAL A 403 16.18 -4.73 12.30
CA VAL A 403 16.39 -4.64 10.84
C VAL A 403 16.96 -3.28 10.40
N ALA A 404 16.99 -2.28 11.28
CA ALA A 404 17.61 -0.98 11.02
C ALA A 404 19.14 -1.03 11.07
N ARG A 405 19.80 -0.31 10.15
CA ARG A 405 21.27 -0.11 10.17
C ARG A 405 21.68 1.18 10.89
N ASN A 406 20.76 2.15 10.98
CA ASN A 406 20.94 3.39 11.71
C ASN A 406 20.06 3.40 12.98
N PRO A 407 20.45 4.14 14.03
CA PRO A 407 19.59 4.33 15.19
C PRO A 407 18.36 5.17 14.82
N TYR A 408 17.37 5.20 15.71
CA TYR A 408 16.20 6.06 15.56
C TYR A 408 16.62 7.54 15.39
N PRO A 409 16.14 8.26 14.37
CA PRO A 409 16.64 9.60 14.08
C PRO A 409 16.24 10.60 15.17
N ALA A 410 17.17 11.47 15.57
CA ALA A 410 16.95 12.43 16.65
C ALA A 410 15.97 13.57 16.29
N HIS A 411 15.77 13.83 14.99
CA HIS A 411 14.88 14.88 14.47
C HIS A 411 13.42 14.40 14.31
N TYR A 412 13.13 13.15 14.65
CA TYR A 412 11.78 12.61 14.62
C TYR A 412 10.96 13.10 15.83
N PRO A 413 9.62 13.26 15.68
CA PRO A 413 8.86 13.00 14.46
C PRO A 413 8.98 14.16 13.44
N LEU A 414 8.85 13.84 12.15
CA LEU A 414 8.95 14.82 11.06
C LEU A 414 7.73 15.76 11.09
N LYS A 415 7.93 17.07 11.27
CA LYS A 415 6.82 18.03 11.29
C LYS A 415 6.49 18.58 9.91
N SER A 416 7.44 18.50 9.00
CA SER A 416 7.33 19.00 7.63
C SER A 416 8.28 18.26 6.68
N MET A 417 8.12 18.52 5.39
CA MET A 417 9.03 18.02 4.35
C MET A 417 10.46 18.57 4.50
N ASP A 418 10.61 19.73 5.14
CA ASP A 418 11.92 20.37 5.36
C ASP A 418 12.74 19.69 6.46
N ASP A 419 12.10 18.84 7.27
CA ASP A 419 12.77 18.04 8.31
C ASP A 419 13.44 16.78 7.74
N ILE A 420 13.19 16.45 6.46
CA ILE A 420 13.78 15.31 5.78
C ILE A 420 15.21 15.68 5.36
N ILE A 421 16.19 14.91 5.84
CA ILE A 421 17.63 15.17 5.69
C ILE A 421 18.24 14.45 4.48
#